data_AF-A0A1Y0H4E4-F1
#
_entry.id   AF-A0A1Y0H4E4-F1
#
_cell.length_a   1.000
_cell.length_b   1.000
_cell.length_c   1.000
_cell.angle_alpha   90.00
_cell.angle_beta   90.00
_cell.angle_gamma   90.00
#
_symmetry.space_group_name_H-M   'P 1'
#
loop_
_entity.id
_entity.type
_entity.pdbx_description
1 polymer ?
#
loop_
_entity_poly.entity_id
_entity_poly.type
_entity_poly.pdbx_seq_one_letter_code
_entity_poly.pdbx_strand_id
1 'polypeptide(L)'
;MVAATKGKLNSMSKLKEGDRVRIITRPVTEEDRKVHMFFEHMQGMVGVISNHYGKDEVAVTIDIDSLVDIPKDVHKVATDRIRTKFAENTNEEIKKLLSKEEQNFTPNYVLLVREQDLEKV
;
A
#
# COMPACT_ATOMS: atom_id res chain seq x y z
N MET A 1 20.55 38.31 9.21
CA MET A 1 20.82 37.43 8.05
C MET A 1 21.36 36.12 8.58
N VAL A 2 20.53 35.07 8.62
CA VAL A 2 20.98 33.68 8.76
C VAL A 2 20.16 32.87 7.76
N ALA A 3 20.88 32.15 6.91
CA ALA A 3 20.41 31.57 5.66
C ALA A 3 19.30 30.53 5.90
N ALA A 4 18.16 30.73 5.23
CA ALA A 4 17.19 29.68 5.00
C ALA A 4 17.79 28.67 4.03
N THR A 5 18.15 27.49 4.53
CA THR A 5 18.56 26.35 3.71
C THR A 5 17.38 25.96 2.83
N LYS A 6 17.41 26.40 1.56
CA LYS A 6 16.51 25.93 0.52
C LYS A 6 16.73 24.43 0.35
N GLY A 7 15.90 23.62 1.01
CA GLY A 7 15.73 22.23 0.67
C GLY A 7 15.40 22.15 -0.82
N LYS A 8 16.20 21.39 -1.56
CA LYS A 8 15.98 21.04 -2.96
C LYS A 8 14.49 20.78 -3.19
N LEU A 9 13.83 21.62 -3.99
CA LEU A 9 12.67 21.17 -4.74
C LEU A 9 13.21 20.11 -5.71
N ASN A 10 13.18 18.85 -5.28
CA ASN A 10 13.34 17.74 -6.21
C ASN A 10 12.21 17.90 -7.23
N SER A 11 12.61 18.03 -8.49
CA SER A 11 11.77 17.91 -9.67
C SER A 11 10.68 16.87 -9.43
N MET A 12 9.42 17.31 -9.30
CA MET A 12 8.26 16.43 -9.27
C MET A 12 8.08 15.85 -10.68
N SER A 13 8.92 14.88 -11.05
CA SER A 13 8.47 13.88 -12.01
C SER A 13 7.22 13.27 -11.41
N LYS A 14 6.04 13.55 -11.99
CA LYS A 14 4.78 12.95 -11.57
C LYS A 14 4.99 11.45 -11.41
N LEU A 15 4.62 10.93 -10.25
CA LEU A 15 4.66 9.49 -10.03
C LEU A 15 3.69 8.83 -11.01
N LYS A 16 4.02 7.63 -11.47
CA LYS A 16 3.19 6.88 -12.42
C LYS A 16 2.96 5.46 -11.94
N GLU A 17 1.94 4.81 -12.50
CA GLU A 17 1.72 3.38 -12.29
C GLU A 17 2.96 2.55 -12.61
N GLY A 18 3.20 1.56 -11.76
CA GLY A 18 4.40 0.72 -11.81
C GLY A 18 5.62 1.33 -11.11
N ASP A 19 5.60 2.59 -10.69
CA ASP A 19 6.71 3.16 -9.92
C ASP A 19 6.79 2.55 -8.52
N ARG A 20 8.02 2.22 -8.12
CA ARG A 20 8.35 1.81 -6.76
C ARG A 20 8.40 3.03 -5.85
N VAL A 21 7.68 2.99 -4.75
CA VAL A 21 7.53 4.12 -3.84
C VAL A 21 7.60 3.72 -2.38
N ARG A 22 7.96 4.68 -1.52
CA ARG A 22 7.87 4.58 -0.07
C ARG A 22 6.96 5.68 0.46
N ILE A 23 6.19 5.37 1.49
CA ILE A 23 5.41 6.36 2.24
C ILE A 23 6.36 7.17 3.13
N ILE A 24 6.37 8.50 2.97
CA ILE A 24 7.30 9.39 3.66
C ILE A 24 7.09 9.40 5.17
N THR A 25 8.14 9.76 5.90
CA THR A 25 8.06 9.99 7.36
C THR A 25 7.79 11.47 7.62
N ARG A 26 6.64 11.79 8.22
CA ARG A 26 6.29 13.16 8.65
C ARG A 26 5.31 13.16 9.84
N PRO A 27 5.25 14.24 10.62
CA PRO A 27 4.21 14.38 11.65
C PRO A 27 2.80 14.28 11.04
N VAL A 28 1.92 13.54 11.71
CA VAL A 28 0.50 13.47 11.34
C VAL A 28 -0.21 14.74 11.81
N THR A 29 -0.85 15.43 10.87
CA THR A 29 -1.59 16.67 11.13
C THR A 29 -3.02 16.39 11.58
N GLU A 30 -3.73 17.41 12.08
CA GLU A 30 -5.17 17.28 12.36
C GLU A 30 -6.00 17.03 11.09
N GLU A 31 -5.57 17.57 9.95
CA GLU A 31 -6.27 17.35 8.69
C GLU A 31 -6.21 15.87 8.30
N ASP A 32 -5.03 15.24 8.39
CA ASP A 32 -4.84 13.81 8.11
C ASP A 32 -5.78 12.93 8.95
N ARG A 33 -5.97 13.29 10.23
CA ARG A 33 -6.89 12.59 11.15
C ARG A 33 -8.36 12.76 10.74
N LYS A 34 -8.73 13.92 10.20
CA LYS A 34 -10.10 14.20 9.73
C LYS A 34 -10.42 13.50 8.42
N VAL A 35 -9.45 13.40 7.51
CA VAL A 35 -9.64 12.78 6.19
C VAL A 35 -9.28 11.29 6.14
N HIS A 36 -8.72 10.75 7.22
CA HIS A 36 -8.30 9.34 7.35
C HIS A 36 -7.35 8.87 6.25
N MET A 37 -6.47 9.77 5.74
CA MET A 37 -5.59 9.48 4.60
C MET A 37 -4.14 9.19 4.98
N PHE A 38 -3.70 9.55 6.18
CA PHE A 38 -2.32 9.35 6.61
C PHE A 38 -2.24 9.05 8.10
N PHE A 39 -1.63 7.93 8.46
CA PHE A 39 -1.47 7.46 9.83
C PHE A 39 -0.01 7.13 10.12
N GLU A 40 0.40 7.25 11.39
CA GLU A 40 1.79 7.02 11.81
C GLU A 40 2.30 5.63 11.43
N HIS A 41 1.45 4.61 11.53
CA HIS A 41 1.83 3.23 11.23
C HIS A 41 2.06 2.95 9.74
N MET A 42 1.68 3.86 8.84
CA MET A 42 1.89 3.70 7.39
C MET A 42 3.28 4.16 6.95
N GLN A 43 3.97 4.95 7.79
CA GLN A 43 5.23 5.58 7.43
C GLN A 43 6.31 4.52 7.21
N GLY A 44 7.10 4.69 6.15
CA GLY A 44 8.18 3.78 5.80
C GLY A 44 7.77 2.50 5.07
N MET A 45 6.47 2.22 4.92
CA MET A 45 6.00 1.11 4.09
C MET A 45 6.39 1.35 2.63
N VAL A 46 6.71 0.27 1.91
CA VAL A 46 7.18 0.30 0.52
C VAL A 46 6.19 -0.47 -0.34
N GLY A 47 6.00 -0.01 -1.57
CA GLY A 47 5.09 -0.64 -2.50
C GLY A 47 5.25 -0.16 -3.93
N VAL A 48 4.32 -0.57 -4.78
CA VAL A 48 4.23 -0.15 -6.18
C VAL A 48 2.92 0.60 -6.40
N ILE A 49 2.98 1.70 -7.13
CA ILE A 49 1.75 2.40 -7.55
C ILE A 49 0.96 1.49 -8.48
N SER A 50 -0.25 1.15 -8.07
CA SER A 50 -1.16 0.31 -8.85
C SER A 50 -2.15 1.11 -9.67
N ASN A 51 -2.59 2.28 -9.18
CA ASN A 51 -3.53 3.14 -9.87
C ASN A 51 -3.51 4.57 -9.31
N HIS A 52 -3.96 5.53 -10.12
CA HIS A 52 -4.24 6.90 -9.68
C HIS A 52 -5.75 7.14 -9.57
N TYR A 53 -6.16 7.81 -8.50
CA TYR A 53 -7.52 8.20 -8.22
C TYR A 53 -7.62 9.72 -8.02
N GLY A 54 -8.73 10.31 -8.44
CA GLY A 54 -8.95 11.75 -8.25
C GLY A 54 -7.78 12.61 -8.78
N LYS A 55 -7.52 13.72 -8.09
CA LYS A 55 -6.44 14.65 -8.46
C LYS A 55 -5.09 14.27 -7.85
N ASP A 56 -5.10 13.83 -6.59
CA ASP A 56 -3.89 13.64 -5.78
C ASP A 56 -3.91 12.30 -5.01
N GLU A 57 -4.87 11.41 -5.24
CA GLU A 57 -4.99 10.13 -4.55
C GLU A 57 -4.33 9.02 -5.37
N VAL A 58 -3.58 8.15 -4.70
CA VAL A 58 -2.79 7.11 -5.36
C VAL A 58 -2.98 5.82 -4.59
N ALA A 59 -3.33 4.74 -5.29
CA ALA A 59 -3.32 3.41 -4.71
C ALA A 59 -1.93 2.81 -4.83
N VAL A 60 -1.41 2.37 -3.70
CA VAL A 60 -0.11 1.71 -3.59
C VAL A 60 -0.34 0.30 -3.09
N THR A 61 0.08 -0.69 -3.89
CA THR A 61 0.15 -2.08 -3.45
C THR A 61 1.40 -2.22 -2.59
N ILE A 62 1.20 -2.41 -1.30
CA ILE A 62 2.26 -2.47 -0.29
C ILE A 62 2.87 -3.87 -0.24
N ASP A 63 4.19 -3.93 -0.08
CA ASP A 63 4.88 -5.17 0.21
C ASP A 63 4.51 -5.63 1.62
N ILE A 64 3.98 -6.85 1.73
CA ILE A 64 3.58 -7.44 3.01
C ILE A 64 4.75 -7.48 4.02
N ASP A 65 5.98 -7.59 3.54
CA ASP A 65 7.18 -7.58 4.39
C ASP A 65 7.56 -6.19 4.91
N SER A 66 7.02 -5.12 4.33
CA SER A 66 7.18 -3.75 4.83
C SER A 66 6.12 -3.34 5.84
N LEU A 67 5.09 -4.19 6.06
CA LEU A 67 4.06 -3.92 7.07
C LEU A 67 4.64 -4.00 8.48
N VAL A 68 4.15 -3.11 9.34
CA VAL A 68 4.34 -3.21 10.79
C VAL A 68 3.56 -4.39 11.38
N ASP A 69 3.99 -4.87 12.54
CA ASP A 69 3.60 -6.17 13.11
C ASP A 69 2.07 -6.39 13.16
N ILE A 70 1.31 -5.43 13.68
CA ILE A 70 -0.14 -5.59 13.87
C ILE A 70 -0.89 -5.70 12.52
N PRO A 71 -0.76 -4.77 11.55
CA PRO A 71 -1.33 -4.94 10.21
C PRO A 71 -0.87 -6.22 9.51
N LYS A 72 0.38 -6.65 9.70
CA LYS A 72 0.91 -7.90 9.13
C LYS A 72 0.15 -9.12 9.65
N ASP A 73 -0.05 -9.20 10.97
CA ASP A 73 -0.81 -10.28 11.61
C ASP A 73 -2.29 -10.27 11.19
N VAL A 74 -2.91 -9.08 11.15
CA VAL A 74 -4.29 -8.93 10.68
C VAL A 74 -4.42 -9.38 9.23
N HIS A 75 -3.48 -9.00 8.36
CA HIS A 75 -3.48 -9.41 6.96
C HIS A 75 -3.31 -10.93 6.79
N LYS A 76 -2.43 -11.55 7.60
CA LYS A 76 -2.27 -13.00 7.64
C LYS A 76 -3.56 -13.72 8.00
N VAL A 77 -4.21 -13.32 9.10
CA VAL A 77 -5.48 -13.92 9.54
C VAL A 77 -6.59 -13.71 8.50
N ALA A 78 -6.64 -12.54 7.87
CA ALA A 78 -7.59 -12.27 6.79
C ALA A 78 -7.34 -13.17 5.57
N THR A 79 -6.06 -13.37 5.19
CA THR A 79 -5.65 -14.24 4.08
C THR A 79 -6.10 -15.68 4.33
N ASP A 80 -5.86 -16.21 5.53
CA ASP A 80 -6.27 -17.58 5.88
C ASP A 80 -7.80 -17.76 5.80
N ARG A 81 -8.56 -16.77 6.27
CA ARG A 81 -10.03 -16.78 6.18
C ARG A 81 -10.51 -16.73 4.74
N ILE A 82 -9.90 -15.90 3.90
CA ILE A 82 -10.26 -15.75 2.49
C ILE A 82 -9.95 -17.05 1.73
N ARG A 83 -8.78 -17.67 1.95
CA ARG A 83 -8.44 -18.97 1.36
C ARG A 83 -9.39 -20.08 1.80
N THR A 84 -9.78 -20.11 3.07
CA THR A 84 -10.75 -21.09 3.58
C THR A 84 -12.08 -20.94 2.85
N LYS A 85 -12.63 -19.71 2.80
CA LYS A 85 -13.87 -19.42 2.06
C LYS A 85 -13.74 -19.75 0.57
N PHE A 86 -12.60 -19.47 -0.05
CA PHE A 86 -12.35 -19.81 -1.44
C PHE A 86 -12.41 -21.33 -1.64
N ALA A 87 -11.73 -22.12 -0.80
CA ALA A 87 -11.71 -23.57 -0.89
C ALA A 87 -13.09 -24.22 -0.66
N GLU A 88 -13.91 -23.65 0.22
CA GLU A 88 -15.28 -24.09 0.52
C GLU A 88 -16.25 -23.81 -0.65
N ASN A 89 -16.10 -22.67 -1.32
CA ASN A 89 -17.02 -22.25 -2.39
C ASN A 89 -16.57 -22.68 -3.79
N THR A 90 -15.34 -23.15 -3.96
CA THR A 90 -14.82 -23.61 -5.24
C THR A 90 -15.17 -25.07 -5.46
N ASN A 91 -15.91 -25.38 -6.54
CA ASN A 91 -16.22 -26.76 -6.89
C ASN A 91 -14.97 -27.52 -7.38
N GLU A 92 -15.04 -28.86 -7.40
CA GLU A 92 -13.91 -29.71 -7.80
C GLU A 92 -13.48 -29.53 -9.27
N GLU A 93 -14.35 -29.00 -10.13
CA GLU A 93 -14.03 -28.72 -11.53
C GLU A 93 -13.15 -27.48 -11.67
N ILE A 94 -13.46 -26.41 -10.93
CA ILE A 94 -12.68 -25.18 -10.89
C ILE A 94 -11.34 -25.41 -10.18
N LYS A 95 -11.31 -26.22 -9.11
CA LYS A 95 -10.05 -26.57 -8.43
C LYS A 95 -9.04 -27.25 -9.36
N LYS A 96 -9.50 -28.06 -10.32
CA LYS A 96 -8.62 -28.72 -11.30
C LYS A 96 -8.03 -27.75 -12.33
N LEU A 97 -8.66 -26.60 -12.54
CA LEU A 97 -8.19 -25.55 -13.44
C LEU A 97 -7.14 -24.64 -12.78
N LEU A 98 -7.09 -24.63 -11.44
CA LEU A 98 -6.18 -23.79 -10.68
C LEU A 98 -4.96 -24.57 -10.23
N SER A 99 -3.78 -24.00 -10.45
CA SER A 99 -2.54 -24.47 -9.88
C SER A 99 -2.56 -24.37 -8.35
N LYS A 100 -1.66 -25.09 -7.68
CA LYS A 100 -1.49 -25.00 -6.22
C LYS A 100 -1.09 -23.59 -5.77
N GLU A 101 -0.39 -22.83 -6.61
CA GLU A 101 -0.01 -21.45 -6.31
C GLU A 101 -1.23 -20.53 -6.37
N GLU A 102 -2.08 -20.69 -7.38
CA GLU A 102 -3.33 -19.93 -7.52
C GLU A 102 -4.33 -20.25 -6.40
N GLN A 103 -4.35 -21.48 -5.88
CA GLN A 103 -5.16 -21.83 -4.71
C GLN A 103 -4.60 -21.25 -3.40
N ASN A 104 -3.29 -21.04 -3.32
CA ASN A 104 -2.60 -20.45 -2.16
C ASN A 104 -2.28 -18.96 -2.38
N PHE A 105 -3.15 -18.24 -3.08
CA PHE A 105 -2.96 -16.81 -3.36
C PHE A 105 -2.81 -15.97 -2.10
N THR A 106 -2.01 -14.91 -2.16
CA THR A 106 -1.95 -13.89 -1.11
C THR A 106 -2.65 -12.63 -1.64
N PRO A 107 -3.71 -12.14 -0.99
CA PRO A 107 -4.36 -10.90 -1.38
C PRO A 107 -3.40 -9.72 -1.33
N ASN A 108 -3.56 -8.77 -2.24
CA ASN A 108 -2.82 -7.51 -2.16
C ASN A 108 -3.24 -6.70 -0.94
N TYR A 109 -2.28 -6.08 -0.26
CA TYR A 109 -2.54 -5.03 0.73
C TYR A 109 -2.40 -3.68 0.04
N VAL A 110 -3.52 -3.03 -0.25
CA VAL A 110 -3.54 -1.76 -0.99
C VAL A 110 -3.90 -0.62 -0.05
N LEU A 111 -3.07 0.42 -0.06
CA LEU A 111 -3.34 1.67 0.65
C LEU A 111 -3.65 2.78 -0.35
N LEU A 112 -4.68 3.57 -0.06
CA LEU A 112 -4.95 4.82 -0.74
C LEU A 112 -4.26 5.94 0.03
N VAL A 113 -3.36 6.66 -0.62
CA VAL A 113 -2.54 7.73 -0.03
C VAL A 113 -2.52 8.95 -0.94
N ARG A 114 -2.04 10.10 -0.43
CA ARG A 114 -1.80 11.26 -1.28
C ARG A 114 -0.47 11.13 -2.01
N GLU A 115 -0.40 11.59 -3.27
CA GLU A 115 0.84 11.56 -4.07
C GLU A 115 1.99 12.31 -3.39
N GLN A 116 1.68 13.40 -2.67
CA GLN A 116 2.67 14.18 -1.90
C GLN A 116 3.31 13.42 -0.73
N ASP A 117 2.67 12.34 -0.27
CA ASP A 117 3.15 11.50 0.85
C ASP A 117 4.00 10.32 0.36
N LEU A 118 4.39 10.33 -0.92
CA LEU A 118 5.19 9.31 -1.57
C LEU A 118 6.54 9.85 -2.02
N GLU A 119 7.56 9.02 -1.88
CA GLU A 119 8.87 9.22 -2.50
C GLU A 119 9.22 8.02 -3.38
N LYS A 120 9.90 8.27 -4.50
CA LYS A 120 10.38 7.20 -5.39
C LYS A 120 11.57 6.48 -4.75
N VAL A 121 11.62 5.16 -4.90
CA VAL A 121 12.68 4.28 -4.39
C VAL A 121 13.54 3.73 -5.53
#